data_AF-A0A1I3AYL5-F1
#
_entry.id   AF-A0A1I3AYL5-F1
#
_cell.length_a   1.000
_cell.length_b   1.000
_cell.length_c   1.000
_cell.angle_alpha   90.00
_cell.angle_beta   90.00
_cell.angle_gamma   90.00
#
_symmetry.space_group_name_H-M   'P 1'
#
loop_
_entity.id
_entity.type
_entity.pdbx_description
1 polymer ?
#
loop_
_entity_poly.entity_id
_entity_poly.type
_entity_poly.pdbx_seq_one_letter_code
_entity_poly.pdbx_strand_id
1 'polypeptide(L)'
;MWGRAVKPAMLAVFVFSCCLTGMLMAQGAPSTERKVDPRITQLEMALNHVSQEQQSVYQQFQMLQELRRNEIQDSNPLVQGMGGVKDMPPISYDESIAQQRERKERFNQHTRDLDRLYGRYAELGEQKKVILDQLRELAKEIGR
;
A
#
# COMPACT_ATOMS: atom_id res chain seq x y z
N MET A 1 23.61 -32.40 -33.70
CA MET A 1 22.46 -31.90 -32.93
C MET A 1 22.84 -31.98 -31.46
N TRP A 2 23.41 -30.92 -30.89
CA TRP A 2 22.73 -29.87 -30.10
C TRP A 2 22.10 -30.41 -28.81
N GLY A 3 22.61 -29.95 -27.65
CA GLY A 3 21.95 -30.20 -26.37
C GLY A 3 22.78 -29.86 -25.14
N ARG A 4 23.12 -28.57 -24.99
CA ARG A 4 23.72 -27.87 -23.84
C ARG A 4 23.61 -28.51 -22.45
N ALA A 5 24.74 -28.45 -21.75
CA ALA A 5 24.89 -28.47 -20.31
C ALA A 5 24.03 -27.40 -19.61
N VAL A 6 23.46 -27.75 -18.45
CA VAL A 6 23.11 -26.79 -17.40
C VAL A 6 23.44 -27.43 -16.05
N LYS A 7 24.40 -26.82 -15.35
CA LYS A 7 24.82 -27.20 -13.98
C LYS A 7 23.73 -26.78 -12.98
N PRO A 8 23.49 -27.53 -11.90
CA PRO A 8 22.53 -27.13 -10.87
C PRO A 8 22.97 -25.85 -10.18
N ALA A 9 22.00 -24.95 -10.03
CA ALA A 9 22.12 -23.61 -9.50
C ALA A 9 22.67 -23.61 -8.05
N MET A 10 23.89 -23.11 -7.89
CA MET A 10 24.35 -22.48 -6.66
C MET A 10 23.82 -21.04 -6.65
N LEU A 11 22.75 -20.78 -5.91
CA LEU A 11 22.32 -19.42 -5.53
C LEU A 11 21.96 -19.43 -4.05
N ALA A 12 22.99 -19.63 -3.23
CA ALA A 12 23.05 -19.00 -1.93
C ALA A 12 23.67 -17.62 -2.15
N VAL A 13 22.98 -16.53 -1.82
CA VAL A 13 23.52 -15.42 -1.02
C VAL A 13 22.33 -14.59 -0.53
N PHE A 14 22.13 -14.74 0.77
CA PHE A 14 21.40 -13.85 1.68
C PHE A 14 21.59 -12.37 1.33
N VAL A 15 20.50 -11.66 1.09
CA VAL A 15 20.48 -10.19 1.04
C VAL A 15 20.59 -9.67 2.48
N PHE A 16 21.83 -9.52 2.95
CA PHE A 16 22.16 -8.75 4.13
C PHE A 16 23.58 -8.19 3.98
N SER A 17 23.71 -7.10 3.22
CA SER A 17 24.93 -6.29 3.18
C SER A 17 24.55 -4.84 3.37
N CYS A 18 24.42 -4.50 4.66
CA CYS A 18 24.54 -3.15 5.15
C CYS A 18 26.04 -2.87 5.36
N CYS A 19 26.43 -1.61 5.16
CA CYS A 19 27.64 -0.96 5.68
C CYS A 19 28.96 -1.03 4.88
N LEU A 20 29.40 0.18 4.52
CA LEU A 20 30.76 0.65 4.22
C LEU A 20 31.44 0.10 2.95
N THR A 21 31.65 0.95 1.95
CA THR A 21 32.87 1.79 1.86
C THR A 21 32.75 2.70 0.63
N GLY A 22 32.67 4.00 0.88
CA GLY A 22 32.62 5.02 -0.17
C GLY A 22 32.97 6.39 0.40
N MET A 23 34.14 6.50 1.02
CA MET A 23 34.77 7.79 1.26
C MET A 23 35.13 8.39 -0.10
N LEU A 24 34.27 9.27 -0.62
CA LEU A 24 34.61 10.17 -1.71
C LEU A 24 34.88 11.54 -1.11
N MET A 25 36.16 11.94 -1.11
CA MET A 25 36.59 13.30 -0.88
C MET A 25 36.03 14.18 -2.00
N ALA A 26 35.00 14.97 -1.70
CA ALA A 26 34.50 16.01 -2.60
C ALA A 26 34.40 17.32 -1.82
N GLN A 27 35.56 17.96 -1.72
CA GLN A 27 35.82 19.40 -1.80
C GLN A 27 34.60 20.30 -1.52
N GLY A 28 34.69 21.05 -0.41
CA GLY A 28 33.79 22.16 -0.12
C GLY A 28 33.81 23.18 -1.24
N ALA A 29 32.82 23.11 -2.11
CA ALA A 29 32.41 24.27 -2.90
C ALA A 29 31.86 25.33 -1.92
N PRO A 30 32.13 26.62 -2.14
CA PRO A 30 31.44 27.66 -1.39
C PRO A 30 29.95 27.46 -1.62
N SER A 31 29.24 27.10 -0.55
CA SER A 31 27.79 27.05 -0.51
C SER A 31 27.29 28.42 -0.91
N THR A 32 26.97 28.58 -2.19
CA THR A 32 26.07 29.62 -2.66
C THR A 32 24.80 29.33 -1.89
N GLU A 33 24.56 30.10 -0.84
CA GLU A 33 23.37 30.03 -0.01
C GLU A 33 22.20 30.44 -0.91
N ARG A 34 21.73 29.47 -1.71
CA ARG A 34 20.57 29.62 -2.57
C ARG A 34 19.42 29.75 -1.59
N LYS A 35 18.97 30.98 -1.34
CA LYS A 35 17.74 31.26 -0.58
C LYS A 35 16.65 30.39 -1.18
N VAL A 36 16.35 29.28 -0.52
CA VAL A 36 15.29 28.37 -0.94
C VAL A 36 14.00 29.17 -0.80
N ASP A 37 13.25 29.29 -1.89
CA ASP A 37 11.98 29.99 -1.87
C ASP A 37 11.05 29.30 -0.85
N PRO A 38 10.52 30.02 0.15
CA PRO A 38 9.64 29.42 1.16
C PRO A 38 8.41 28.73 0.55
N ARG A 39 7.98 29.14 -0.66
CA ARG A 39 6.88 28.50 -1.40
C ARG A 39 7.25 27.10 -1.88
N ILE A 40 8.50 26.88 -2.31
CA ILE A 40 8.98 25.55 -2.70
C ILE A 40 8.92 24.61 -1.49
N THR A 41 9.46 25.05 -0.35
CA THR A 41 9.44 24.24 0.88
C THR A 41 8.03 23.90 1.31
N GLN A 42 7.08 24.84 1.22
CA GLN A 42 5.66 24.58 1.54
C GLN A 42 5.04 23.53 0.60
N LEU A 43 5.28 23.65 -0.70
CA LEU A 43 4.76 22.69 -1.69
C LEU A 43 5.40 21.30 -1.53
N GLU A 44 6.68 21.21 -1.19
CA GLU A 44 7.35 19.95 -0.88
C GLU A 44 6.78 19.29 0.38
N MET A 45 6.50 20.07 1.43
CA MET A 45 5.82 19.55 2.62
C MET A 45 4.41 19.05 2.29
N ALA A 46 3.64 19.80 1.51
CA ALA A 46 2.31 19.37 1.06
C ALA A 46 2.38 18.10 0.20
N LEU A 47 3.36 18.02 -0.71
CA LEU A 47 3.59 16.84 -1.55
C LEU A 47 3.91 15.59 -0.72
N ASN A 48 4.78 15.75 0.30
CA ASN A 48 5.13 14.69 1.21
C ASN A 48 3.91 14.22 2.01
N HIS A 49 3.11 15.15 2.51
CA HIS A 49 1.89 14.84 3.25
C HIS A 49 0.88 14.07 2.39
N VAL A 50 0.57 14.55 1.18
CA VAL A 50 -0.33 13.86 0.23
C VAL A 50 0.21 12.47 -0.12
N SER A 51 1.53 12.34 -0.29
CA SER A 51 2.15 11.05 -0.59
C SER A 51 2.05 10.06 0.58
N GLN A 52 2.20 10.54 1.82
CA GLN A 52 2.01 9.72 3.02
C GLN A 52 0.56 9.28 3.17
N GLU A 53 -0.40 10.18 2.95
CA GLU A 53 -1.83 9.82 2.95
C GLU A 53 -2.14 8.80 1.85
N GLN A 54 -1.57 8.96 0.66
CA GLN A 54 -1.80 8.03 -0.44
C GLN A 54 -1.27 6.63 -0.12
N GLN A 55 -0.13 6.52 0.57
CA GLN A 55 0.41 5.26 1.06
C GLN A 55 -0.50 4.63 2.14
N SER A 56 -1.01 5.44 3.09
CA SER A 56 -1.88 4.92 4.15
C SER A 56 -3.23 4.45 3.61
N VAL A 57 -3.83 5.19 2.67
CA VAL A 57 -5.07 4.78 1.98
C VAL A 57 -4.86 3.48 1.22
N TYR A 58 -3.72 3.34 0.54
CA TYR A 58 -3.39 2.09 -0.17
C TYR A 58 -3.26 0.90 0.79
N GLN A 59 -2.59 1.07 1.93
CA GLN A 59 -2.46 0.03 2.95
C GLN A 59 -3.82 -0.37 3.53
N GLN A 60 -4.69 0.61 3.83
CA GLN A 60 -6.06 0.35 4.31
C GLN A 60 -6.87 -0.43 3.27
N PHE A 61 -6.71 -0.08 2.00
CA PHE A 61 -7.37 -0.78 0.90
C PHE A 61 -6.94 -2.25 0.83
N GLN A 62 -5.64 -2.53 0.92
CA GLN A 62 -5.13 -3.90 0.96
C GLN A 62 -5.69 -4.68 2.15
N MET A 63 -5.64 -4.10 3.35
CA MET A 63 -6.17 -4.73 4.56
C MET A 63 -7.66 -5.08 4.41
N LEU A 64 -8.46 -4.15 3.88
CA LEU A 64 -9.90 -4.33 3.73
C LEU A 64 -10.25 -5.34 2.63
N GLN A 65 -9.44 -5.45 1.58
CA GLN A 65 -9.57 -6.53 0.59
C GLN A 65 -9.35 -7.90 1.24
N GLU A 66 -8.36 -8.03 2.12
CA GLU A 66 -8.10 -9.28 2.82
C GLU A 66 -9.27 -9.66 3.74
N LEU A 67 -9.81 -8.70 4.51
CA LEU A 67 -11.00 -8.94 5.34
C LEU A 67 -12.19 -9.40 4.50
N ARG A 68 -12.46 -8.74 3.37
CA ARG A 68 -13.53 -9.16 2.46
C ARG A 68 -13.30 -10.58 1.93
N ARG A 69 -12.06 -10.94 1.59
CA ARG A 69 -11.72 -12.29 1.11
C ARG A 69 -11.99 -13.33 2.20
N ASN A 70 -11.67 -13.03 3.45
CA ASN A 70 -11.93 -13.94 4.58
C ASN A 70 -13.43 -14.19 4.76
N GLU A 71 -14.28 -13.16 4.66
CA GLU A 71 -15.74 -13.34 4.73
C GLU A 71 -16.27 -14.29 3.64
N ILE A 72 -15.67 -14.28 2.43
CA ILE A 72 -16.02 -15.23 1.36
C ILE A 72 -15.54 -16.65 1.71
N GLN A 73 -14.32 -16.80 2.22
CA GLN A 73 -13.76 -18.10 2.58
C GLN A 73 -14.54 -18.76 3.73
N ASP A 74 -14.91 -17.98 4.74
CA ASP A 74 -15.72 -18.42 5.88
C ASP A 74 -17.17 -18.77 5.49
N SER A 75 -17.63 -18.28 4.33
CA SER A 75 -18.94 -18.63 3.77
C SER A 75 -18.95 -19.97 3.02
N ASN A 76 -17.78 -20.56 2.72
CA ASN A 76 -17.70 -21.80 1.97
C ASN A 76 -17.99 -23.01 2.88
N PRO A 77 -19.08 -23.77 2.66
CA PRO A 77 -19.48 -24.89 3.51
C PRO A 77 -18.43 -26.03 3.56
N LEU A 78 -17.57 -26.14 2.54
CA LEU A 78 -16.44 -27.09 2.52
C LEU A 78 -15.38 -26.82 3.60
N VAL A 79 -15.21 -25.56 4.02
CA VAL A 79 -14.23 -25.16 5.05
C VAL A 79 -14.84 -25.26 6.45
N GLN A 80 -16.13 -24.91 6.61
CA GLN A 80 -16.86 -25.05 7.87
C GLN A 80 -17.04 -26.51 8.34
N GLY A 81 -17.03 -27.48 7.41
CA GLY A 81 -17.18 -28.91 7.72
C GLY A 81 -15.92 -29.64 8.19
N MET A 82 -14.72 -29.04 8.05
CA MET A 82 -13.45 -29.66 8.47
C MET A 82 -13.04 -29.28 9.91
N GLY A 83 -13.69 -28.29 10.53
CA GLY A 83 -13.45 -27.84 11.91
C GLY A 83 -14.34 -28.51 12.95
N GLY A 84 -14.70 -29.78 12.75
CA GLY A 84 -15.58 -30.53 13.64
C GLY A 84 -14.93 -30.78 15.01
N VAL A 85 -15.09 -29.84 15.95
CA VAL A 85 -14.97 -30.15 17.38
C VAL A 85 -16.09 -31.12 17.69
N LYS A 86 -15.73 -32.38 17.90
CA LYS A 86 -16.64 -33.54 18.07
C LYS A 86 -17.68 -33.36 19.19
N ASP A 87 -17.52 -32.35 20.04
CA ASP A 87 -18.32 -32.07 21.23
C ASP A 87 -19.10 -30.75 21.20
N MET A 88 -19.13 -30.02 20.08
CA MET A 88 -19.96 -28.80 19.98
C MET A 88 -21.40 -29.18 19.59
N PRO A 89 -22.42 -28.77 20.37
CA PRO A 89 -23.81 -28.97 19.95
C PRO A 89 -24.07 -28.26 18.62
N PRO A 90 -24.94 -28.82 17.74
CA PRO A 90 -25.30 -28.16 16.50
C PRO A 90 -25.83 -26.74 16.75
N ILE A 91 -25.34 -25.76 15.98
CA ILE A 91 -25.87 -24.38 15.99
C ILE A 91 -27.36 -24.43 15.63
N SER A 92 -28.18 -23.63 16.33
CA SER A 92 -29.62 -23.54 16.04
C SER A 92 -29.86 -22.93 14.66
N TYR A 93 -30.97 -23.29 14.00
CA TYR A 93 -31.32 -22.73 12.69
C TYR A 93 -31.37 -21.20 12.72
N ASP A 94 -32.05 -20.61 13.71
CA ASP A 94 -32.19 -19.16 13.84
C ASP A 94 -30.84 -18.45 14.02
N GLU A 95 -29.94 -19.05 14.81
CA GLU A 95 -28.59 -18.54 15.01
C GLU A 95 -27.76 -18.60 13.72
N SER A 96 -27.89 -19.68 12.93
CA SER A 96 -27.20 -19.78 11.63
C SER A 96 -27.68 -18.72 10.64
N ILE A 97 -28.98 -18.39 10.65
CA ILE A 97 -29.56 -17.34 9.82
C ILE A 97 -29.08 -15.96 10.28
N ALA A 98 -29.03 -15.73 11.60
CA ALA A 98 -28.49 -14.48 12.16
C ALA A 98 -27.01 -14.27 11.76
N GLN A 99 -26.18 -15.31 11.90
CA GLN A 99 -24.76 -15.28 11.49
C GLN A 99 -24.59 -15.05 9.99
N GLN A 100 -25.45 -15.62 9.14
CA GLN A 100 -25.43 -15.35 7.69
C GLN A 100 -25.77 -13.89 7.37
N ARG A 101 -26.77 -13.31 8.05
CA ARG A 101 -27.13 -11.90 7.86
C ARG A 101 -26.03 -10.96 8.28
N GLU A 102 -25.42 -11.20 9.45
CA GLU A 102 -24.33 -10.38 9.97
C GLU A 102 -23.12 -10.40 9.02
N ARG A 103 -22.72 -11.59 8.55
CA ARG A 103 -21.67 -11.74 7.52
C ARG A 103 -21.96 -10.94 6.26
N LYS A 104 -23.19 -11.04 5.75
CA LYS A 104 -23.61 -10.29 4.56
C LYS A 104 -23.52 -8.77 4.79
N GLU A 105 -23.90 -8.29 5.96
CA GLU A 105 -23.76 -6.87 6.29
C GLU A 105 -22.29 -6.43 6.34
N ARG A 106 -21.42 -7.20 7.00
CA ARG A 106 -19.97 -6.91 7.03
C ARG A 106 -19.36 -6.90 5.63
N PHE A 107 -19.72 -7.87 4.79
CA PHE A 107 -19.28 -7.92 3.39
C PHE A 107 -19.71 -6.66 2.61
N ASN A 108 -20.97 -6.24 2.76
CA ASN A 108 -21.49 -5.04 2.13
C ASN A 108 -20.78 -3.79 2.66
N GLN A 109 -20.51 -3.73 3.96
CA GLN A 109 -19.79 -2.63 4.60
C GLN A 109 -18.36 -2.50 4.04
N HIS A 110 -17.61 -3.61 4.00
CA HIS A 110 -16.29 -3.66 3.37
C HIS A 110 -16.33 -3.29 1.88
N THR A 111 -17.48 -3.47 1.23
CA THR A 111 -17.67 -3.03 -0.15
C THR A 111 -17.74 -1.51 -0.28
N ARG A 112 -18.63 -0.89 0.50
CA ARG A 112 -18.74 0.57 0.54
C ARG A 112 -17.43 1.24 0.96
N ASP A 113 -16.73 0.66 1.94
CA ASP A 113 -15.48 1.21 2.44
C ASP A 113 -14.35 1.14 1.40
N LEU A 114 -14.28 0.06 0.59
CA LEU A 114 -13.32 -0.04 -0.52
C LEU A 114 -13.59 1.01 -1.60
N ASP A 115 -14.86 1.24 -1.95
CA ASP A 115 -15.23 2.28 -2.93
C ASP A 115 -14.85 3.69 -2.43
N ARG A 116 -15.05 3.96 -1.14
CA ARG A 116 -14.63 5.21 -0.50
C ARG A 116 -13.12 5.40 -0.54
N LEU A 117 -12.35 4.35 -0.20
CA LEU A 117 -10.88 4.40 -0.24
C LEU A 117 -10.37 4.63 -1.66
N TYR A 118 -11.00 4.01 -2.66
CA TYR A 118 -10.69 4.27 -4.08
C TYR A 118 -10.91 5.74 -4.44
N GLY A 119 -12.07 6.30 -4.08
CA GLY A 119 -12.38 7.70 -4.30
C GLY A 119 -11.36 8.64 -3.66
N ARG A 120 -10.97 8.38 -2.41
CA ARG A 120 -9.96 9.17 -1.71
C ARG A 120 -8.57 9.05 -2.37
N TYR A 121 -8.20 7.86 -2.82
CA TYR A 121 -6.93 7.66 -3.52
C TYR A 121 -6.86 8.47 -4.82
N ALA A 122 -7.95 8.49 -5.59
CA ALA A 122 -8.05 9.28 -6.81
C ALA A 122 -7.97 10.79 -6.53
N GLU A 123 -8.69 11.26 -5.50
CA GLU A 123 -8.64 12.65 -5.05
C GLU A 123 -7.20 13.09 -4.67
N LEU A 124 -6.50 12.28 -3.88
CA LEU A 124 -5.09 12.53 -3.52
C LEU A 124 -4.18 12.55 -4.75
N GLY A 125 -4.46 11.70 -5.75
CA GLY A 125 -3.77 11.72 -7.04
C GLY A 125 -3.92 13.04 -7.79
N GLU A 126 -5.11 13.63 -7.79
CA GLU A 126 -5.35 14.95 -8.40
C GLU A 126 -4.67 16.07 -7.61
N GLN A 127 -4.76 16.05 -6.27
CA GLN A 127 -4.06 17.03 -5.42
C GLN A 127 -2.55 17.00 -5.65
N LYS A 128 -1.97 15.80 -5.75
CA LYS A 128 -0.54 15.61 -6.05
C LYS A 128 -0.15 16.23 -7.40
N LYS A 129 -0.96 16.05 -8.44
CA LYS A 129 -0.70 16.65 -9.76
C LYS A 129 -0.66 18.17 -9.68
N VAL A 130 -1.63 18.79 -9.01
CA VAL A 130 -1.70 20.24 -8.81
C VAL A 130 -0.44 20.77 -8.14
N ILE A 131 0.03 20.12 -7.06
CA ILE A 131 1.25 20.52 -6.35
C ILE A 131 2.49 20.41 -7.25
N LEU A 132 2.60 19.33 -8.03
CA LEU A 132 3.72 19.12 -8.96
C LEU A 132 3.73 20.16 -10.09
N ASP A 133 2.56 20.54 -10.60
CA ASP A 133 2.46 21.59 -11.61
C ASP A 133 2.86 22.96 -11.05
N GLN A 134 2.45 23.29 -9.82
CA GLN A 134 2.89 24.51 -9.13
C GLN A 134 4.41 24.54 -8.92
N LEU A 135 5.01 23.42 -8.49
CA LEU A 135 6.47 23.30 -8.37
C LEU A 135 7.18 23.50 -9.71
N ARG A 136 6.62 22.94 -10.80
CA ARG A 136 7.17 23.10 -12.15
C ARG A 136 7.12 24.55 -12.62
N GLU A 137 6.03 25.27 -12.36
CA GLU A 137 5.93 26.69 -12.72
C GLU A 137 6.91 27.56 -11.92
N LEU A 138 7.03 27.35 -10.60
CA LEU A 138 8.03 28.05 -9.77
C LEU A 138 9.47 27.78 -10.25
N ALA A 139 9.77 26.54 -10.64
CA ALA A 139 11.08 26.19 -11.18
C ALA A 139 11.41 26.93 -12.49
N LYS A 140 10.40 27.19 -13.34
CA LYS A 140 10.57 28.01 -14.56
C LYS A 140 10.77 29.48 -14.24
N GLU A 141 10.09 30.01 -13.23
CA GLU A 141 10.24 31.41 -12.80
C GLU A 141 11.62 31.70 -12.24
N ILE A 142 12.18 30.78 -11.44
CA ILE A 142 13.53 30.91 -10.87
C ILE A 142 14.64 30.74 -11.92
N GLY A 143 14.35 29.99 -12.99
CA GLY A 143 15.30 29.77 -14.09
C GLY A 143 15.36 30.88 -15.14
N ARG A 144 14.50 31.90 -15.05
CA ARG A 144 14.55 33.12 -15.88
C ARG A 144 15.33 34.22 -15.18
#